data_AF-A0A1B7K576-F1
#
_entry.id   AF-A0A1B7K576-F1
#
_cell.length_a   1.000
_cell.length_b   1.000
_cell.length_c   1.000
_cell.angle_alpha   90.00
_cell.angle_beta   90.00
_cell.angle_gamma   90.00
#
_symmetry.space_group_name_H-M   'P 1'
#
loop_
_entity.id
_entity.type
_entity.pdbx_description
1 polymer ?
#
loop_
_entity_poly.entity_id
_entity_poly.type
_entity_poly.pdbx_seq_one_letter_code
_entity_poly.pdbx_strand_id
1 'polypeptide(L)'
;MWGIIATWRMALEGVGESASALAAGSAAATSVVDAVVAVEDFPFYKSVGYGGLPTENGEVELDAAWMDGDTLAFGAVGNLVDIANPVKVAQALGRQRYNSLLVGQGAREWALSQGFAEKKMLTERAMQHYRKRCRETLDKGLSPYDGHDTVGVIALDKKGSMSVATSTSGLFMKKCGRIGDSPIIGSGFYCDSQIGAATATGVGEDLMKGCTSYEIVRRMEQGMTPQQAADSVVYELEDKLMSRFGRAGDLSVVCMNRKGEFGAATNIKTFSFVVATATQPLTVFRAERVKEKTHYQPVDDAWMQAYADRIRAPIEE
;
A
#
# COMPACT_ATOMS: atom_id res chain seq x y z
N MET A 1 3.99 11.44 21.48
CA MET A 1 3.87 11.85 20.07
C MET A 1 3.03 10.80 19.35
N TRP A 2 2.30 11.12 18.29
CA TRP A 2 1.58 10.12 17.49
C TRP A 2 1.49 10.58 16.04
N GLY A 3 1.34 9.64 15.11
CA GLY A 3 1.18 9.94 13.69
C GLY A 3 0.69 8.72 12.90
N ILE A 4 0.05 8.99 11.77
CA ILE A 4 -0.33 8.00 10.78
C ILE A 4 -0.19 8.60 9.39
N ILE A 5 0.37 7.83 8.46
CA ILE A 5 0.53 8.22 7.06
C ILE A 5 0.20 7.03 6.17
N ALA A 6 -0.46 7.26 5.04
CA ALA A 6 -0.87 6.22 4.12
C ALA A 6 -0.78 6.64 2.65
N THR A 7 -0.53 5.67 1.77
CA THR A 7 -0.58 5.88 0.32
C THR A 7 -2.02 6.09 -0.15
N TRP A 8 -2.17 7.03 -1.08
CA TRP A 8 -3.41 7.36 -1.79
C TRP A 8 -4.55 7.92 -0.96
N ARG A 9 -5.38 8.75 -1.61
CA ARG A 9 -6.64 9.24 -1.06
C ARG A 9 -7.55 8.11 -0.56
N MET A 10 -7.47 6.90 -1.11
CA MET A 10 -8.36 5.80 -0.71
C MET A 10 -8.31 5.47 0.78
N ALA A 11 -7.19 5.77 1.43
CA ALA A 11 -6.98 5.50 2.85
C ALA A 11 -7.61 6.55 3.78
N LEU A 12 -8.20 7.64 3.27
CA LEU A 12 -8.61 8.77 4.11
C LEU A 12 -9.56 8.38 5.23
N GLU A 13 -10.60 7.63 4.90
CA GLU A 13 -11.64 7.24 5.84
C GLU A 13 -11.04 6.40 6.98
N GLY A 14 -10.27 5.35 6.65
CA GLY A 14 -9.58 4.51 7.63
C GLY A 14 -8.50 5.26 8.43
N VAL A 15 -7.75 6.15 7.79
CA VAL A 15 -6.73 6.98 8.46
C VAL A 15 -7.39 7.98 9.42
N GLY A 16 -8.55 8.53 9.09
CA GLY A 16 -9.26 9.46 9.98
C GLY A 16 -9.73 8.79 11.28
N GLU A 17 -10.30 7.59 11.17
CA GLU A 17 -10.70 6.79 12.33
C GLU A 17 -9.48 6.37 13.17
N SER A 18 -8.44 5.82 12.53
CA SER A 18 -7.21 5.42 13.20
C SER A 18 -6.43 6.59 13.80
N ALA A 19 -6.44 7.78 13.19
CA ALA A 19 -5.83 8.98 13.76
C ALA A 19 -6.53 9.39 15.07
N SER A 20 -7.85 9.31 15.11
CA SER A 20 -8.64 9.58 16.32
C SER A 20 -8.33 8.56 17.42
N ALA A 21 -8.19 7.29 17.06
CA ALA A 21 -7.81 6.22 17.98
C ALA A 21 -6.38 6.39 18.53
N LEU A 22 -5.39 6.69 17.66
CA LEU A 22 -4.01 6.97 18.06
C LEU A 22 -3.92 8.21 18.98
N ALA A 23 -4.68 9.26 18.67
CA ALA A 23 -4.80 10.44 19.51
C ALA A 23 -5.40 10.11 20.88
N ALA A 24 -6.25 9.09 20.99
CA ALA A 24 -6.78 8.56 22.25
C ALA A 24 -5.83 7.57 22.97
N GLY A 25 -4.76 7.11 22.30
CA GLY A 25 -3.75 6.21 22.89
C GLY A 25 -3.83 4.75 22.45
N SER A 26 -4.57 4.44 21.37
CA SER A 26 -4.53 3.13 20.73
C SER A 26 -3.14 2.77 20.21
N ALA A 27 -2.87 1.48 20.06
CA ALA A 27 -1.59 0.96 19.60
C ALA A 27 -1.41 1.14 18.08
N ALA A 28 -0.16 1.36 17.65
CA ALA A 28 0.18 1.47 16.23
C ALA A 28 -0.16 0.20 15.46
N ALA A 29 0.16 -0.97 16.04
CA ALA A 29 -0.09 -2.29 15.49
C ALA A 29 -1.56 -2.54 15.06
N THR A 30 -2.52 -2.08 15.87
CA THR A 30 -3.95 -2.21 15.57
C THR A 30 -4.40 -1.14 14.58
N SER A 31 -3.93 0.09 14.76
CA SER A 31 -4.36 1.25 13.98
C SER A 31 -4.01 1.14 12.49
N VAL A 32 -2.86 0.52 12.13
CA VAL A 32 -2.52 0.27 10.72
C VAL A 32 -3.44 -0.78 10.09
N VAL A 33 -3.82 -1.81 10.85
CA VAL A 33 -4.70 -2.87 10.37
C VAL A 33 -6.11 -2.34 10.15
N ASP A 34 -6.66 -1.59 11.10
CA ASP A 34 -8.00 -1.02 10.98
C ASP A 34 -8.10 -0.07 9.77
N ALA A 35 -7.07 0.74 9.54
CA ALA A 35 -7.02 1.65 8.39
C ALA A 35 -6.95 0.89 7.05
N VAL A 36 -6.19 -0.20 6.96
CA VAL A 36 -6.12 -1.03 5.75
C VAL A 36 -7.44 -1.78 5.53
N VAL A 37 -8.06 -2.30 6.60
CA VAL A 37 -9.34 -3.02 6.54
C VAL A 37 -10.45 -2.13 5.97
N ALA A 38 -10.48 -0.86 6.35
CA ALA A 38 -11.44 0.11 5.78
C ALA A 38 -11.32 0.23 4.25
N VAL A 39 -10.11 0.06 3.70
CA VAL A 39 -9.87 0.04 2.24
C VAL A 39 -10.21 -1.33 1.65
N GLU A 40 -9.79 -2.42 2.29
CA GLU A 40 -10.08 -3.78 1.83
C GLU A 40 -11.59 -4.08 1.73
N ASP A 41 -12.39 -3.50 2.62
CA ASP A 41 -13.84 -3.74 2.66
C ASP A 41 -14.63 -2.85 1.69
N PHE A 42 -14.01 -1.82 1.10
CA PHE A 42 -14.73 -0.85 0.26
C PHE A 42 -14.76 -1.26 -1.23
N PRO A 43 -15.91 -1.69 -1.77
CA PRO A 43 -16.02 -2.38 -3.07
C PRO A 43 -15.74 -1.51 -4.31
N PHE A 44 -15.61 -0.19 -4.13
CA PHE A 44 -15.31 0.73 -5.22
C PHE A 44 -13.81 0.98 -5.41
N TYR A 45 -12.97 0.53 -4.46
CA TYR A 45 -11.53 0.47 -4.69
C TYR A 45 -11.20 -0.81 -5.46
N LYS A 46 -10.62 -0.62 -6.64
CA LYS A 46 -10.40 -1.70 -7.62
C LYS A 46 -9.02 -2.37 -7.49
N SER A 47 -8.18 -1.90 -6.57
CA SER A 47 -6.78 -2.33 -6.47
C SER A 47 -6.42 -2.94 -5.11
N VAL A 48 -7.38 -3.06 -4.20
CA VAL A 48 -7.19 -3.57 -2.83
C VAL A 48 -8.44 -4.36 -2.43
N GLY A 49 -8.25 -5.54 -1.84
CA GLY A 49 -9.33 -6.30 -1.19
C GLY A 49 -10.56 -6.59 -2.05
N TYR A 50 -11.74 -6.36 -1.47
CA TYR A 50 -13.03 -6.73 -2.02
C TYR A 50 -13.38 -5.89 -3.25
N GLY A 51 -13.63 -6.54 -4.39
CA GLY A 51 -13.78 -5.84 -5.66
C GLY A 51 -12.46 -5.48 -6.35
N GLY A 52 -11.32 -5.96 -5.83
CA GLY A 52 -10.04 -5.92 -6.51
C GLY A 52 -10.12 -6.53 -7.91
N LEU A 53 -9.40 -5.94 -8.86
CA LEU A 53 -9.41 -6.44 -10.23
C LEU A 53 -8.69 -7.80 -10.32
N PRO A 54 -9.23 -8.75 -11.12
CA PRO A 54 -8.72 -10.11 -11.15
C PRO A 54 -7.46 -10.29 -12.02
N THR A 55 -6.88 -11.48 -11.90
CA THR A 55 -5.87 -12.06 -12.80
C THR A 55 -6.40 -12.25 -14.22
N GLU A 56 -5.52 -12.67 -15.14
CA GLU A 56 -5.90 -13.06 -16.51
C GLU A 56 -6.93 -14.21 -16.58
N ASN A 57 -7.13 -14.94 -15.47
CA ASN A 57 -8.10 -16.05 -15.37
C ASN A 57 -9.41 -15.63 -14.68
N GLY A 58 -9.58 -14.36 -14.33
CA GLY A 58 -10.79 -13.89 -13.64
C GLY A 58 -10.84 -14.21 -12.14
N GLU A 59 -9.71 -14.56 -11.52
CA GLU A 59 -9.61 -14.83 -10.08
C GLU A 59 -9.02 -13.62 -9.33
N VAL A 60 -9.52 -13.31 -8.14
CA VAL A 60 -8.98 -12.23 -7.30
C VAL A 60 -7.97 -12.81 -6.32
N GLU A 61 -6.70 -12.54 -6.61
CA GLU A 61 -5.56 -12.94 -5.79
C GLU A 61 -5.03 -11.73 -5.02
N LEU A 62 -4.96 -11.82 -3.70
CA LEU A 62 -4.63 -10.71 -2.81
C LEU A 62 -3.27 -10.90 -2.14
N ASP A 63 -2.52 -9.81 -2.04
CA ASP A 63 -1.24 -9.77 -1.32
C ASP A 63 -1.36 -8.76 -0.18
N ALA A 64 -0.87 -9.10 1.01
CA ALA A 64 -0.86 -8.20 2.15
C ALA A 64 0.27 -8.54 3.13
N ALA A 65 0.70 -7.55 3.90
CA ALA A 65 1.66 -7.74 4.96
C ALA A 65 1.47 -6.79 6.14
N TRP A 66 2.09 -7.15 7.25
CA TRP A 66 2.11 -6.39 8.49
C TRP A 66 3.45 -6.58 9.19
N MET A 67 3.97 -5.53 9.84
CA MET A 67 5.18 -5.60 10.64
C MET A 67 5.09 -4.74 11.90
N ASP A 68 5.59 -5.31 13.00
CA ASP A 68 5.80 -4.65 14.27
C ASP A 68 7.21 -4.07 14.35
N GLY A 69 7.33 -2.77 14.59
CA GLY A 69 8.62 -2.09 14.66
C GLY A 69 9.40 -2.34 15.95
N ASP A 70 8.75 -2.78 17.02
CA ASP A 70 9.41 -3.00 18.31
C ASP A 70 10.16 -4.35 18.34
N THR A 71 9.56 -5.38 17.74
CA THR A 71 10.10 -6.75 17.73
C THR A 71 10.66 -7.18 16.39
N LEU A 72 10.45 -6.38 15.33
CA LEU A 72 10.70 -6.74 13.93
C LEU A 72 9.91 -7.99 13.46
N ALA A 73 8.92 -8.43 14.23
CA ALA A 73 8.02 -9.49 13.82
C ALA A 73 7.20 -9.01 12.62
N PHE A 74 7.07 -9.86 11.62
CA PHE A 74 6.28 -9.58 10.43
C PHE A 74 5.42 -10.77 10.07
N GLY A 75 4.32 -10.53 9.37
CA GLY A 75 3.58 -11.57 8.69
C GLY A 75 3.10 -11.10 7.31
N ALA A 76 2.97 -12.03 6.38
CA ALA A 76 2.63 -11.73 5.00
C ALA A 76 1.85 -12.87 4.33
N VAL A 77 0.98 -12.50 3.40
CA VAL A 77 0.27 -13.43 2.52
C VAL A 77 0.43 -12.99 1.07
N GLY A 78 0.61 -13.94 0.17
CA GLY A 78 0.65 -13.70 -1.28
C GLY A 78 -0.30 -14.61 -2.04
N ASN A 79 -0.93 -14.09 -3.09
CA ASN A 79 -1.97 -14.80 -3.87
C ASN A 79 -3.06 -15.44 -3.00
N LEU A 80 -3.47 -14.78 -1.92
CA LEU A 80 -4.56 -15.23 -1.07
C LEU A 80 -5.90 -15.05 -1.80
N VAL A 81 -6.71 -16.10 -1.85
CA VAL A 81 -8.01 -16.09 -2.55
C VAL A 81 -9.14 -16.28 -1.55
N ASP A 82 -10.24 -15.57 -1.78
CA ASP A 82 -11.53 -15.70 -1.08
C ASP A 82 -11.49 -15.59 0.45
N ILE A 83 -10.64 -14.70 0.98
CA ILE A 83 -10.61 -14.29 2.39
C ILE A 83 -10.86 -12.79 2.49
N ALA A 84 -11.78 -12.40 3.39
CA ALA A 84 -12.28 -11.03 3.45
C ALA A 84 -11.19 -9.97 3.69
N ASN A 85 -10.27 -10.20 4.63
CA ASN A 85 -9.25 -9.23 5.02
C ASN A 85 -7.84 -9.86 5.06
N PRO A 86 -7.10 -9.86 3.94
CA PRO A 86 -5.73 -10.35 3.87
C PRO A 86 -4.79 -9.74 4.93
N VAL A 87 -4.91 -8.44 5.24
CA VAL A 87 -4.06 -7.79 6.24
C VAL A 87 -4.22 -8.36 7.65
N LYS A 88 -5.44 -8.82 8.02
CA LYS A 88 -5.67 -9.46 9.32
C LYS A 88 -5.00 -10.84 9.39
N VAL A 89 -4.98 -11.56 8.26
CA VAL A 89 -4.25 -12.84 8.14
C VAL A 89 -2.75 -12.58 8.30
N ALA A 90 -2.22 -11.56 7.63
CA ALA A 90 -0.83 -11.13 7.76
C ALA A 90 -0.47 -10.76 9.22
N GLN A 91 -1.29 -9.96 9.91
CA GLN A 91 -1.06 -9.63 11.32
C GLN A 91 -1.04 -10.88 12.22
N ALA A 92 -1.94 -11.85 11.98
CA ALA A 92 -1.98 -13.09 12.74
C ALA A 92 -0.73 -13.97 12.48
N LEU A 93 -0.22 -14.01 11.25
CA LEU A 93 1.04 -14.68 10.91
C LEU A 93 2.24 -14.04 11.60
N GLY A 94 2.20 -12.74 11.90
CA GLY A 94 3.24 -12.04 12.66
C GLY A 94 3.49 -12.60 14.07
N ARG A 95 2.56 -13.39 14.62
CA ARG A 95 2.73 -14.07 15.92
C ARG A 95 3.47 -15.41 15.81
N GLN A 96 3.68 -15.91 14.60
CA GLN A 96 4.34 -17.18 14.37
C GLN A 96 5.86 -17.03 14.47
N ARG A 97 6.52 -18.01 15.09
CA ARG A 97 7.99 -18.07 15.14
C ARG A 97 8.61 -18.46 13.78
N TYR A 98 7.89 -19.27 13.02
CA TYR A 98 8.24 -19.76 11.68
C TYR A 98 6.99 -19.65 10.79
N ASN A 99 7.14 -19.72 9.46
CA ASN A 99 6.00 -19.67 8.51
C ASN A 99 5.23 -18.35 8.52
N SER A 100 5.92 -17.24 8.78
CA SER A 100 5.32 -15.90 8.81
C SER A 100 4.93 -15.36 7.44
N LEU A 101 5.33 -16.02 6.36
CA LEU A 101 4.89 -15.74 5.00
C LEU A 101 4.29 -17.00 4.39
N LEU A 102 3.01 -16.94 4.02
CA LEU A 102 2.30 -18.03 3.35
C LEU A 102 1.75 -17.55 2.00
N VAL A 103 1.62 -18.46 1.03
CA VAL A 103 1.09 -18.12 -0.29
C VAL A 103 0.03 -19.09 -0.78
N GLY A 104 -0.83 -18.62 -1.68
CA GLY A 104 -1.80 -19.41 -2.43
C GLY A 104 -2.71 -20.27 -1.56
N GLN A 105 -2.91 -21.52 -1.98
CA GLN A 105 -3.77 -22.47 -1.29
C GLN A 105 -3.38 -22.68 0.17
N GLY A 106 -2.09 -22.79 0.48
CA GLY A 106 -1.62 -22.98 1.86
C GLY A 106 -1.95 -21.79 2.77
N ALA A 107 -1.87 -20.56 2.25
CA ALA A 107 -2.29 -19.37 2.99
C ALA A 107 -3.80 -19.39 3.26
N ARG A 108 -4.62 -19.80 2.28
CA ARG A 108 -6.07 -19.90 2.42
C ARG A 108 -6.46 -20.96 3.45
N GLU A 109 -5.91 -22.16 3.35
CA GLU A 109 -6.16 -23.25 4.29
C GLU A 109 -5.78 -22.86 5.72
N TRP A 110 -4.62 -22.21 5.88
CA TRP A 110 -4.21 -21.68 7.17
C TRP A 110 -5.21 -20.63 7.68
N ALA A 111 -5.60 -19.65 6.86
CA ALA A 111 -6.55 -18.61 7.26
C ALA A 111 -7.89 -19.21 7.73
N LEU A 112 -8.45 -20.16 6.98
CA LEU A 112 -9.68 -20.84 7.37
C LEU A 112 -9.52 -21.62 8.68
N SER A 113 -8.38 -22.29 8.88
CA SER A 113 -8.07 -22.99 10.15
C SER A 113 -8.01 -22.07 11.37
N GLN A 114 -7.70 -20.78 11.16
CA GLN A 114 -7.66 -19.77 12.21
C GLN A 114 -9.01 -19.06 12.41
N GLY A 115 -10.04 -19.44 11.64
CA GLY A 115 -11.39 -18.88 11.74
C GLY A 115 -11.59 -17.57 10.96
N PHE A 116 -10.70 -17.22 10.03
CA PHE A 116 -10.94 -16.11 9.11
C PHE A 116 -12.11 -16.45 8.16
N ALA A 117 -12.96 -15.46 7.92
CA ALA A 117 -14.15 -15.65 7.10
C ALA A 117 -13.82 -15.80 5.61
N GLU A 118 -14.34 -16.86 5.01
CA GLU A 118 -14.40 -17.02 3.57
C GLU A 118 -15.35 -15.97 2.97
N LYS A 119 -14.91 -15.31 1.90
CA LYS A 119 -15.69 -14.30 1.18
C LYS A 119 -15.27 -14.30 -0.28
N LYS A 120 -16.23 -14.49 -1.19
CA LYS A 120 -15.96 -14.34 -2.63
C LYS A 120 -15.53 -12.90 -2.93
N MET A 121 -14.28 -12.71 -3.34
CA MET A 121 -13.69 -11.37 -3.47
C MET A 121 -14.01 -10.69 -4.81
N LEU A 122 -14.32 -11.49 -5.84
CA LEU A 122 -14.71 -11.01 -7.16
C LEU A 122 -16.15 -10.50 -7.18
N THR A 123 -16.33 -9.20 -7.41
CA THR A 123 -17.63 -8.55 -7.58
C THR A 123 -18.04 -8.49 -9.05
N GLU A 124 -19.35 -8.32 -9.32
CA GLU A 124 -19.81 -8.11 -10.70
C GLU A 124 -19.21 -6.83 -11.30
N ARG A 125 -19.04 -5.78 -10.48
CA ARG A 125 -18.39 -4.53 -10.91
C ARG A 125 -16.93 -4.75 -11.34
N ALA A 126 -16.16 -5.55 -10.61
CA ALA A 126 -14.79 -5.92 -10.99
C ALA A 126 -14.78 -6.71 -12.30
N MET A 127 -15.75 -7.61 -12.49
CA MET A 127 -15.91 -8.37 -13.73
C MET A 127 -16.29 -7.47 -14.93
N GLN A 128 -17.12 -6.45 -14.73
CA GLN A 128 -17.42 -5.45 -15.76
C GLN A 128 -16.17 -4.69 -16.20
N HIS A 129 -15.34 -4.24 -15.24
CA HIS A 129 -14.04 -3.63 -15.55
C HIS A 129 -13.13 -4.60 -16.32
N TYR A 130 -13.09 -5.87 -15.90
CA TYR A 130 -12.31 -6.90 -16.58
C TYR A 130 -12.74 -7.06 -18.05
N ARG A 131 -14.03 -7.28 -18.29
CA ARG A 131 -14.60 -7.42 -19.64
C ARG A 131 -14.33 -6.19 -20.51
N LYS A 132 -14.51 -4.99 -19.96
CA LYS A 132 -14.24 -3.72 -20.66
C LYS A 132 -12.77 -3.63 -21.10
N ARG A 133 -11.83 -3.89 -20.19
CA ARG A 133 -10.40 -3.78 -20.54
C ARG A 133 -9.96 -4.87 -21.51
N CYS A 134 -10.48 -6.10 -21.40
CA CYS A 134 -10.20 -7.14 -22.39
C CYS A 134 -10.59 -6.68 -23.81
N ARG A 135 -11.77 -6.04 -23.97
CA ARG A 135 -12.17 -5.43 -25.25
C ARG A 135 -11.19 -4.35 -25.70
N GLU A 136 -10.88 -3.40 -24.82
CA GLU A 136 -9.96 -2.29 -25.13
C GLU A 136 -8.56 -2.76 -25.52
N THR A 137 -8.01 -3.79 -24.86
CA THR A 137 -6.70 -4.36 -25.18
C THR A 137 -6.71 -5.07 -26.53
N LEU A 138 -7.77 -5.83 -26.85
CA LEU A 138 -7.93 -6.48 -28.15
C LEU A 138 -8.07 -5.47 -29.29
N ASP A 139 -8.91 -4.45 -29.09
CA ASP A 139 -9.26 -3.49 -30.15
C ASP A 139 -8.20 -2.41 -30.37
N LYS A 140 -7.52 -1.99 -29.29
CA LYS A 140 -6.63 -0.81 -29.30
C LYS A 140 -5.16 -1.12 -28.99
N GLY A 141 -4.82 -2.39 -28.75
CA GLY A 141 -3.45 -2.81 -28.41
C GLY A 141 -2.91 -2.16 -27.13
N LEU A 142 -3.78 -1.73 -26.22
CA LEU A 142 -3.40 -1.07 -24.97
C LEU A 142 -2.75 -2.05 -24.00
N SER A 143 -1.74 -1.57 -23.26
CA SER A 143 -1.11 -2.31 -22.17
C SER A 143 -2.15 -2.73 -21.12
N PRO A 144 -2.11 -3.97 -20.60
CA PRO A 144 -2.89 -4.38 -19.44
C PRO A 144 -2.53 -3.58 -18.17
N TYR A 145 -1.34 -3.00 -18.11
CA TYR A 145 -0.90 -2.10 -17.04
C TYR A 145 -1.37 -0.66 -17.32
N ASP A 146 -2.17 -0.10 -16.41
CA ASP A 146 -2.67 1.29 -16.43
C ASP A 146 -2.68 1.86 -15.01
N GLY A 147 -1.50 1.87 -14.39
CA GLY A 147 -1.32 2.23 -12.98
C GLY A 147 -1.80 1.14 -12.01
N HIS A 148 -1.14 1.06 -10.86
CA HIS A 148 -1.57 0.20 -9.77
C HIS A 148 -1.38 0.90 -8.43
N ASP A 149 -2.46 0.94 -7.65
CA ASP A 149 -2.51 1.59 -6.36
C ASP A 149 -2.56 0.53 -5.24
N THR A 150 -1.46 0.37 -4.50
CA THR A 150 -1.41 -0.40 -3.24
C THR A 150 -1.71 0.54 -2.09
N VAL A 151 -2.51 0.09 -1.11
CA VAL A 151 -2.59 0.78 0.18
C VAL A 151 -1.45 0.31 1.08
N GLY A 152 -0.67 1.26 1.57
CA GLY A 152 0.33 1.08 2.61
C GLY A 152 0.08 2.10 3.71
N VAL A 153 0.09 1.66 4.97
CA VAL A 153 -0.20 2.49 6.14
C VAL A 153 0.90 2.33 7.17
N ILE A 154 1.41 3.44 7.68
CA ILE A 154 2.39 3.52 8.78
C ILE A 154 1.72 4.23 9.95
N ALA A 155 1.90 3.71 11.17
CA ALA A 155 1.48 4.40 12.39
C ALA A 155 2.61 4.48 13.42
N LEU A 156 2.58 5.55 14.20
CA LEU A 156 3.37 5.81 15.41
C LEU A 156 2.40 6.11 16.54
N ASP A 157 2.46 5.35 17.64
CA ASP A 157 1.61 5.57 18.80
C ASP A 157 2.29 6.39 19.91
N LYS A 158 1.51 6.71 20.95
CA LYS A 158 1.97 7.52 22.09
C LYS A 158 3.08 6.88 22.92
N LYS A 159 3.28 5.56 22.82
CA LYS A 159 4.36 4.84 23.51
C LYS A 159 5.67 4.86 22.72
N GLY A 160 5.63 5.34 21.47
CA GLY A 160 6.78 5.34 20.57
C GLY A 160 6.88 4.07 19.73
N SER A 161 5.91 3.16 19.80
CA SER A 161 5.86 1.97 18.98
C SER A 161 5.39 2.34 17.56
N MET A 162 6.01 1.74 16.56
CA MET A 162 5.65 1.89 15.15
C MET A 162 5.20 0.57 14.54
N SER A 163 4.32 0.66 13.55
CA SER A 163 3.92 -0.49 12.75
C SER A 163 3.62 -0.05 11.33
N VAL A 164 3.72 -0.98 10.39
CA VAL A 164 3.38 -0.79 8.99
C VAL A 164 2.54 -1.95 8.49
N ALA A 165 1.60 -1.67 7.59
CA ALA A 165 0.79 -2.67 6.92
C ALA A 165 0.58 -2.30 5.44
N THR A 166 0.45 -3.31 4.58
CA THR A 166 0.19 -3.16 3.15
C THR A 166 -0.91 -4.13 2.71
N SER A 167 -1.69 -3.75 1.70
CA SER A 167 -2.65 -4.65 1.06
C SER A 167 -2.91 -4.25 -0.39
N THR A 168 -3.13 -5.24 -1.25
CA THR A 168 -3.31 -5.06 -2.69
C THR A 168 -4.00 -6.26 -3.34
N SER A 169 -4.68 -6.04 -4.45
CA SER A 169 -5.07 -7.11 -5.40
C SER A 169 -4.01 -7.35 -6.49
N GLY A 170 -2.92 -6.58 -6.48
CA GLY A 170 -1.85 -6.62 -7.48
C GLY A 170 -2.28 -6.07 -8.84
N LEU A 171 -1.39 -6.19 -9.83
CA LEU A 171 -1.62 -5.66 -11.18
C LEU A 171 -2.87 -6.28 -11.83
N PHE A 172 -3.60 -5.44 -12.56
CA PHE A 172 -4.69 -5.92 -13.38
C PHE A 172 -4.20 -6.90 -14.45
N MET A 173 -4.95 -8.00 -14.68
CA MET A 173 -4.57 -9.07 -15.62
C MET A 173 -3.18 -9.66 -15.36
N LYS A 174 -2.71 -9.61 -14.11
CA LYS A 174 -1.49 -10.33 -13.73
C LYS A 174 -1.65 -11.82 -14.03
N LYS A 175 -0.52 -12.46 -14.32
CA LYS A 175 -0.45 -13.92 -14.37
C LYS A 175 -0.85 -14.49 -13.01
N CYS A 176 -1.57 -15.60 -13.02
CA CYS A 176 -1.89 -16.35 -11.79
C CYS A 176 -0.59 -16.69 -11.05
N GLY A 177 -0.58 -16.44 -9.74
CA GLY A 177 0.62 -16.62 -8.91
C GLY A 177 1.65 -15.49 -8.98
N ARG A 178 1.38 -14.38 -9.69
CA ARG A 178 2.26 -13.19 -9.67
C ARG A 178 2.16 -12.52 -8.30
N ILE A 179 3.31 -12.25 -7.70
CA ILE A 179 3.45 -11.51 -6.43
C ILE A 179 4.17 -10.18 -6.69
N GLY A 180 3.63 -9.08 -6.14
CA GLY A 180 4.25 -7.76 -6.18
C GLY A 180 5.23 -7.50 -5.02
N ASP A 181 5.55 -6.23 -4.78
CA ASP A 181 6.36 -5.77 -3.66
C ASP A 181 5.59 -5.80 -2.32
N SER A 182 4.27 -5.68 -2.37
CA SER A 182 3.43 -5.41 -1.20
C SER A 182 3.55 -6.45 -0.07
N PRO A 183 3.68 -7.77 -0.31
CA PRO A 183 3.90 -8.74 0.76
C PRO A 183 5.39 -9.00 1.05
N ILE A 184 6.30 -8.28 0.40
CA ILE A 184 7.75 -8.51 0.48
C ILE A 184 8.39 -7.49 1.41
N ILE A 185 8.78 -7.98 2.59
CA ILE A 185 9.50 -7.20 3.61
C ILE A 185 10.77 -6.56 3.01
N GLY A 186 10.97 -5.29 3.33
CA GLY A 186 12.06 -4.46 2.83
C GLY A 186 11.80 -3.86 1.46
N SER A 187 10.87 -4.39 0.67
CA SER A 187 10.46 -3.78 -0.60
C SER A 187 9.21 -2.92 -0.43
N GLY A 188 8.03 -3.53 -0.31
CA GLY A 188 6.76 -2.81 -0.20
C GLY A 188 6.51 -2.20 1.17
N PHE A 189 7.17 -2.70 2.21
CA PHE A 189 7.09 -2.16 3.57
C PHE A 189 8.35 -2.48 4.37
N TYR A 190 8.66 -1.63 5.35
CA TYR A 190 9.64 -1.93 6.41
C TYR A 190 9.39 -1.03 7.62
N CYS A 191 9.61 -1.53 8.83
CA CYS A 191 9.39 -0.77 10.06
C CYS A 191 10.39 -1.18 11.15
N ASP A 192 11.01 -0.17 11.76
CA ASP A 192 11.83 -0.29 12.96
C ASP A 192 11.50 0.91 13.88
N SER A 193 10.93 0.66 15.06
CA SER A 193 10.50 1.72 15.98
C SER A 193 11.66 2.59 16.48
N GLN A 194 12.90 2.12 16.40
CA GLN A 194 14.08 2.89 16.79
C GLN A 194 14.48 3.92 15.72
N ILE A 195 13.98 3.76 14.49
CA ILE A 195 14.36 4.55 13.32
C ILE A 195 13.13 5.20 12.70
N GLY A 196 12.25 4.40 12.11
CA GLY A 196 11.13 4.81 11.29
C GLY A 196 10.56 3.66 10.48
N ALA A 197 9.61 3.99 9.62
CA ALA A 197 8.97 3.05 8.69
C ALA A 197 8.76 3.68 7.32
N ALA A 198 8.65 2.82 6.32
CA ALA A 198 8.37 3.19 4.94
C ALA A 198 7.45 2.15 4.30
N THR A 199 6.67 2.60 3.32
CA THR A 199 5.85 1.73 2.46
C THR A 199 5.74 2.31 1.06
N ALA A 200 5.56 1.43 0.07
CA ALA A 200 5.63 1.75 -1.34
C ALA A 200 4.36 1.34 -2.11
N THR A 201 4.19 1.94 -3.28
CA THR A 201 3.12 1.66 -4.24
C THR A 201 3.61 1.93 -5.66
N GLY A 202 3.09 1.19 -6.64
CA GLY A 202 3.45 1.30 -8.05
C GLY A 202 3.81 -0.05 -8.66
N VAL A 203 4.83 -0.09 -9.52
CA VAL A 203 5.28 -1.32 -10.18
C VAL A 203 6.14 -2.14 -9.22
N GLY A 204 5.52 -3.16 -8.61
CA GLY A 204 6.18 -4.02 -7.63
C GLY A 204 7.49 -4.65 -8.10
N GLU A 205 7.59 -5.05 -9.37
CA GLU A 205 8.81 -5.61 -9.94
C GLU A 205 9.99 -4.62 -9.91
N ASP A 206 9.71 -3.32 -10.03
CA ASP A 206 10.74 -2.28 -9.98
C ASP A 206 11.07 -1.90 -8.54
N LEU A 207 10.07 -1.78 -7.67
CA LEU A 207 10.24 -1.55 -6.23
C LEU A 207 11.06 -2.67 -5.55
N MET A 208 10.89 -3.92 -5.96
CA MET A 208 11.67 -5.05 -5.44
C MET A 208 13.15 -4.99 -5.80
N LYS A 209 13.50 -4.41 -6.97
CA LYS A 209 14.91 -4.25 -7.37
C LYS A 209 15.68 -3.24 -6.50
N GLY A 210 14.96 -2.36 -5.82
CA GLY A 210 15.52 -1.32 -4.96
C GLY A 210 15.57 -1.66 -3.47
N CYS A 211 14.87 -2.70 -3.01
CA CYS A 211 14.58 -2.90 -1.58
C CYS A 211 14.09 -1.58 -0.95
N THR A 212 13.16 -0.92 -1.64
CA THR A 212 12.83 0.50 -1.49
C THR A 212 12.52 0.89 -0.04
N SER A 213 11.63 0.19 0.64
CA SER A 213 11.23 0.56 2.00
C SER A 213 12.35 0.38 3.02
N TYR A 214 13.12 -0.71 2.92
CA TYR A 214 14.28 -0.92 3.79
C TYR A 214 15.34 0.16 3.56
N GLU A 215 15.65 0.49 2.31
CA GLU A 215 16.66 1.50 2.00
C GLU A 215 16.26 2.89 2.51
N ILE A 216 14.98 3.25 2.46
CA ILE A 216 14.47 4.51 3.06
C ILE A 216 14.70 4.50 4.57
N VAL A 217 14.34 3.42 5.27
CA VAL A 217 14.54 3.32 6.73
C VAL A 217 16.03 3.34 7.07
N ARG A 218 16.88 2.63 6.33
CA ARG A 218 18.35 2.66 6.48
C ARG A 218 18.93 4.07 6.30
N ARG A 219 18.43 4.85 5.35
CA ARG A 219 18.87 6.25 5.15
C ARG A 219 18.42 7.17 6.29
N MET A 220 17.22 6.94 6.85
CA MET A 220 16.79 7.65 8.06
C MET A 220 17.69 7.31 9.26
N GLU A 221 18.12 6.06 9.41
CA GLU A 221 19.10 5.64 10.43
C GLU A 221 20.42 6.42 10.29
N GLN A 222 20.84 6.67 9.05
CA GLN A 222 22.05 7.44 8.73
C GLN A 222 21.89 8.96 8.87
N GLY A 223 20.75 9.43 9.39
CA GLY A 223 20.52 10.83 9.74
C GLY A 223 19.80 11.65 8.67
N MET A 224 19.34 11.04 7.57
CA MET A 224 18.45 11.74 6.64
C MET A 224 17.08 11.99 7.27
N THR A 225 16.45 13.12 6.92
CA THR A 225 15.01 13.30 7.22
C THR A 225 14.19 12.32 6.38
N PRO A 226 12.94 12.00 6.78
CA PRO A 226 12.05 11.15 5.99
C PRO A 226 11.91 11.62 4.53
N GLN A 227 11.76 12.93 4.31
CA GLN A 227 11.65 13.50 2.96
C GLN A 227 12.93 13.30 2.14
N GLN A 228 14.10 13.56 2.72
CA GLN A 228 15.39 13.36 2.05
C GLN A 228 15.61 11.89 1.68
N ALA A 229 15.26 10.98 2.60
CA ALA A 229 15.34 9.54 2.37
C ALA A 229 14.40 9.10 1.24
N ALA A 230 13.14 9.56 1.25
CA ALA A 230 12.16 9.24 0.21
C ALA A 230 12.62 9.71 -1.19
N ASP A 231 12.96 11.01 -1.33
CA ASP A 231 13.41 11.58 -2.60
C ASP A 231 14.63 10.83 -3.16
N SER A 232 15.64 10.64 -2.31
CA SER A 232 16.90 10.04 -2.74
C SER A 232 16.73 8.59 -3.19
N VAL A 233 15.93 7.77 -2.50
CA VAL A 233 15.71 6.37 -2.90
C VAL A 233 14.91 6.26 -4.19
N VAL A 234 13.82 7.02 -4.32
CA VAL A 234 12.95 6.92 -5.51
C VAL A 234 13.70 7.36 -6.76
N TYR A 235 14.42 8.48 -6.71
CA TYR A 235 15.09 9.03 -7.89
C TYR A 235 16.33 8.22 -8.28
N GLU A 236 17.15 7.79 -7.31
CA GLU A 236 18.29 6.93 -7.61
C GLU A 236 17.86 5.57 -8.17
N LEU A 237 16.74 5.02 -7.70
CA LEU A 237 16.19 3.78 -8.24
C LEU A 237 15.71 3.98 -9.68
N GLU A 238 14.97 5.05 -9.95
CA GLU A 238 14.54 5.41 -11.30
C GLU A 238 15.74 5.55 -12.25
N ASP A 239 16.75 6.34 -11.88
CA ASP A 239 17.97 6.54 -12.69
C ASP A 239 18.70 5.22 -12.95
N LYS A 240 18.78 4.35 -11.94
CA LYS A 240 19.38 3.01 -12.06
C LYS A 240 18.60 2.10 -13.00
N LEU A 241 17.26 2.15 -12.96
CA LEU A 241 16.41 1.36 -13.85
C LEU A 241 16.47 1.87 -15.29
N MET A 242 16.40 3.18 -15.47
CA MET A 242 16.55 3.82 -16.78
C MET A 242 17.93 3.52 -17.39
N SER A 243 19.01 3.63 -16.63
CA SER A 243 20.37 3.39 -17.14
C SER A 243 20.67 1.92 -17.45
N ARG A 244 20.11 0.97 -16.70
CA ARG A 244 20.40 -0.48 -16.88
C ARG A 244 19.40 -1.20 -17.78
N PHE A 245 18.13 -0.83 -17.69
CA PHE A 245 17.03 -1.55 -18.35
C PHE A 245 16.29 -0.69 -19.39
N GLY A 246 16.58 0.61 -19.47
CA GLY A 246 15.97 1.52 -20.43
C GLY A 246 14.53 1.93 -20.09
N ARG A 247 14.01 1.51 -18.94
CA ARG A 247 12.65 1.85 -18.47
C ARG A 247 12.54 1.75 -16.96
N ALA A 248 11.67 2.57 -16.39
CA ALA A 248 11.21 2.52 -15.02
C ALA A 248 9.68 2.65 -15.00
N GLY A 249 9.02 1.83 -14.19
CA GLY A 249 7.60 1.95 -13.91
C GLY A 249 7.29 3.02 -12.86
N ASP A 250 6.04 3.01 -12.40
CA ASP A 250 5.58 3.91 -11.33
C ASP A 250 6.24 3.54 -10.01
N LEU A 251 6.82 4.53 -9.33
CA LEU A 251 7.47 4.41 -8.03
C LEU A 251 6.92 5.52 -7.14
N SER A 252 6.22 5.16 -6.06
CA SER A 252 5.77 6.12 -5.05
C SER A 252 5.91 5.54 -3.66
N VAL A 253 6.23 6.39 -2.69
CA VAL A 253 6.48 5.99 -1.30
C VAL A 253 5.93 7.01 -0.32
N VAL A 254 5.59 6.53 0.87
CA VAL A 254 5.48 7.37 2.08
C VAL A 254 6.33 6.78 3.19
N CYS A 255 6.83 7.64 4.07
CA CYS A 255 7.62 7.25 5.22
C CYS A 255 7.40 8.17 6.42
N MET A 256 7.72 7.67 7.61
CA MET A 256 7.65 8.40 8.86
C MET A 256 8.78 7.94 9.78
N ASN A 257 9.40 8.84 10.53
CA ASN A 257 10.38 8.47 11.56
C ASN A 257 9.75 8.42 12.97
N ARG A 258 10.52 7.94 13.95
CA ARG A 258 10.09 7.87 15.36
C ARG A 258 9.77 9.21 16.02
N LYS A 259 10.04 10.34 15.35
CA LYS A 259 9.68 11.70 15.78
C LYS A 259 8.41 12.21 15.09
N GLY A 260 7.69 11.36 14.37
CA GLY A 260 6.48 11.75 13.63
C GLY A 260 6.73 12.71 12.47
N GLU A 261 8.00 12.98 12.11
CA GLU A 261 8.33 13.65 10.85
C GLU A 261 8.01 12.66 9.72
N PHE A 262 7.53 13.17 8.59
CA PHE A 262 7.08 12.33 7.48
C PHE A 262 7.64 12.82 6.15
N GLY A 263 7.62 11.94 5.15
CA GLY A 263 8.05 12.22 3.79
C GLY A 263 7.25 11.43 2.78
N ALA A 264 7.24 11.93 1.55
CA ALA A 264 6.65 11.25 0.40
C ALA A 264 7.49 11.54 -0.84
N ALA A 265 7.64 10.55 -1.71
CA ALA A 265 8.29 10.76 -3.00
C ALA A 265 7.63 9.96 -4.12
N THR A 266 7.76 10.46 -5.33
CA THR A 266 7.13 9.83 -6.50
C THR A 266 7.84 10.19 -7.81
N ASN A 267 7.83 9.29 -8.80
CA ASN A 267 8.17 9.63 -10.18
C ASN A 267 6.94 9.82 -11.09
N ILE A 268 5.72 9.66 -10.57
CA ILE A 268 4.49 9.86 -11.36
C ILE A 268 4.00 11.30 -11.26
N LYS A 269 3.17 11.71 -12.23
CA LYS A 269 2.64 13.09 -12.32
C LYS A 269 1.77 13.49 -11.11
N THR A 270 1.09 12.54 -10.49
CA THR A 270 0.16 12.81 -9.41
C THR A 270 0.07 11.58 -8.51
N PHE A 271 0.78 11.65 -7.39
CA PHE A 271 0.64 10.73 -6.27
C PHE A 271 -0.15 11.43 -5.18
N SER A 272 -1.10 10.75 -4.54
CA SER A 272 -1.78 11.30 -3.34
C SER A 272 -1.40 10.49 -2.12
N PHE A 273 -1.42 11.11 -0.95
CA PHE A 273 -1.23 10.42 0.31
C PHE A 273 -2.02 11.12 1.42
N VAL A 274 -2.29 10.39 2.50
CA VAL A 274 -3.04 10.90 3.66
C VAL A 274 -2.13 10.91 4.86
N VAL A 275 -2.15 11.98 5.64
CA VAL A 275 -1.37 12.06 6.89
C VAL A 275 -2.17 12.77 7.98
N ALA A 276 -2.01 12.30 9.21
CA ALA A 276 -2.43 12.98 10.43
C ALA A 276 -1.38 12.75 11.52
N THR A 277 -0.99 13.81 12.23
CA THR A 277 -0.11 13.72 13.40
C THR A 277 -0.61 14.62 14.50
N ALA A 278 0.07 14.64 15.64
CA ALA A 278 -0.22 15.59 16.72
C ALA A 278 -0.16 17.07 16.28
N THR A 279 0.55 17.40 15.20
CA THR A 279 0.72 18.77 14.69
C THR A 279 0.23 18.97 13.26
N GLN A 280 0.01 17.89 12.52
CA GLN A 280 -0.54 17.89 11.16
C GLN A 280 -2.00 17.43 11.22
N PRO A 281 -2.99 18.30 10.96
CA PRO A 281 -4.38 17.85 10.86
C PRO A 281 -4.54 16.81 9.75
N LEU A 282 -5.58 15.97 9.86
CA LEU A 282 -5.92 14.99 8.83
C LEU A 282 -6.02 15.67 7.47
N THR A 283 -5.07 15.36 6.58
CA THR A 283 -4.92 16.04 5.30
C THR A 283 -4.61 15.04 4.20
N VAL A 284 -5.26 15.22 3.06
CA VAL A 284 -4.90 14.56 1.82
C VAL A 284 -3.98 15.50 1.05
N PHE A 285 -2.76 15.04 0.76
CA PHE A 285 -1.80 15.77 -0.04
C PHE A 285 -1.72 15.17 -1.44
N ARG A 286 -1.40 16.02 -2.42
CA ARG A 286 -0.94 15.62 -3.74
C ARG A 286 0.54 15.93 -3.89
N ALA A 287 1.33 14.91 -4.17
CA ALA A 287 2.75 14.97 -4.43
C ALA A 287 3.07 14.94 -5.93
N GLU A 288 4.06 15.74 -6.31
CA GLU A 288 4.65 15.76 -7.65
C GLU A 288 6.16 16.00 -7.55
N ARG A 289 6.91 15.40 -8.48
CA ARG A 289 8.36 15.65 -8.62
C ARG A 289 8.59 16.94 -9.39
N VAL A 290 9.34 17.87 -8.80
CA VAL A 290 9.87 19.05 -9.48
C VAL A 290 11.40 19.01 -9.42
N LYS A 291 12.03 18.62 -10.54
CA LYS A 291 13.48 18.31 -10.59
C LYS A 291 13.83 17.19 -9.60
N GLU A 292 14.81 17.40 -8.71
CA GLU A 292 15.28 16.39 -7.74
C GLU A 292 14.57 16.46 -6.39
N LYS A 293 13.36 17.01 -6.33
CA LYS A 293 12.61 17.15 -5.08
C LYS A 293 11.13 16.87 -5.28
N THR A 294 10.53 16.17 -4.33
CA THR A 294 9.08 16.05 -4.25
C THR A 294 8.52 17.27 -3.55
N HIS A 295 7.50 17.87 -4.16
CA HIS A 295 6.67 18.88 -3.55
C HIS A 295 5.27 18.32 -3.37
N TYR A 296 4.63 18.66 -2.26
CA TYR A 296 3.24 18.30 -2.03
C TYR A 296 2.44 19.43 -1.42
N GLN A 297 1.16 19.47 -1.78
CA GLN A 297 0.20 20.47 -1.32
C GLN A 297 -1.13 19.81 -0.96
N PRO A 298 -1.89 20.36 0.00
CA PRO A 298 -3.23 19.87 0.32
C PRO A 298 -4.12 19.90 -0.92
N VAL A 299 -4.96 18.89 -1.09
CA VAL A 299 -6.00 18.90 -2.13
C VAL A 299 -7.21 19.72 -1.69
N ASP A 300 -7.94 20.29 -2.65
CA ASP A 300 -9.18 21.03 -2.40
C ASP A 300 -10.42 20.12 -2.49
N ASP A 301 -11.57 20.68 -2.09
CA ASP A 301 -12.86 19.97 -2.11
C ASP A 301 -13.27 19.56 -3.54
N ALA A 302 -12.89 20.33 -4.55
CA ALA A 302 -13.19 20.03 -5.94
C ALA A 302 -12.45 18.75 -6.40
N TRP A 303 -11.17 18.62 -6.06
CA TRP A 303 -10.39 17.42 -6.34
C TRP A 303 -10.95 16.20 -5.60
N MET A 304 -11.36 16.39 -4.35
CA MET A 304 -11.95 15.35 -3.51
C MET A 304 -13.28 14.83 -4.09
N GLN A 305 -14.14 15.76 -4.53
CA GLN A 305 -15.40 15.41 -5.19
C GLN A 305 -15.15 14.68 -6.51
N ALA A 306 -14.23 15.18 -7.34
CA ALA A 306 -13.87 14.55 -8.61
C ALA A 306 -13.34 13.11 -8.41
N TYR A 307 -12.54 12.88 -7.36
CA TYR A 307 -12.10 11.53 -6.99
C TYR A 307 -13.28 10.64 -6.62
N ALA A 308 -14.18 11.14 -5.76
CA ALA A 308 -15.35 10.42 -5.26
C ALA A 308 -16.33 10.05 -6.39
N ASP A 309 -16.53 10.94 -7.35
CA ASP A 309 -17.37 10.72 -8.53
C ASP A 309 -16.74 9.68 -9.45
N ARG A 310 -15.43 9.79 -9.71
CA ARG A 310 -14.69 8.87 -10.60
C ARG A 310 -14.77 7.43 -10.14
N ILE A 311 -14.57 7.15 -8.84
CA ILE A 311 -14.59 5.76 -8.34
C ILE A 311 -15.99 5.14 -8.35
N ARG A 312 -17.04 5.98 -8.25
CA ARG A 312 -18.45 5.57 -8.25
C ARG A 312 -19.09 5.59 -9.64
N ALA A 313 -18.41 6.16 -10.64
CA ALA A 313 -18.92 6.28 -11.98
C ALA A 313 -19.41 4.91 -12.52
N PRO A 314 -20.52 4.88 -13.27
CA PRO A 314 -20.98 3.66 -13.92
C PRO A 314 -19.92 3.16 -14.91
N ILE A 315 -19.85 1.84 -15.07
CA ILE A 315 -18.97 1.22 -16.07
C ILE A 315 -19.79 1.09 -17.33
N GLU A 316 -19.51 1.93 -18.31
CA GLU A 316 -20.04 1.75 -19.67
C GLU A 316 -19.37 0.52 -20.28
N GLU A 317 -20.19 -0.50 -20.59
CA GLU A 317 -19.78 -1.72 -21.31
C GLU A 317 -19.58 -1.47 -22.80
#